data_AF-A0A4Q2Z4Z4-F1
#
_entry.id   AF-A0A4Q2Z4Z4-F1
#
_cell.length_a   1.000
_cell.length_b   1.000
_cell.length_c   1.000
_cell.angle_alpha   90.00
_cell.angle_beta   90.00
_cell.angle_gamma   90.00
#
_symmetry.space_group_name_H-M   'P 1'
#
loop_
_entity.id
_entity.type
_entity.pdbx_description
1 polymer ?
#
loop_
_entity_poly.entity_id
_entity_poly.type
_entity_poly.pdbx_seq_one_letter_code
_entity_poly.pdbx_strand_id
1 'polypeptide(L)'
;MAHRQPELIHAIPPVMIPPKKTIAIVGSAGRLGAYLADALEKEHDVIRLARPQMDLADLGSVERSLKPLDYDLLVITGALTAVDYC
;
A
#
# COMPACT_ATOMS: atom_id res chain seq x y z
N MET A 1 34.22 -40.36 -30.76
CA MET A 1 33.40 -39.41 -31.54
C MET A 1 31.93 -39.74 -31.25
N ALA A 2 31.07 -38.97 -30.58
CA ALA A 2 31.13 -37.66 -29.96
C ALA A 2 30.20 -37.70 -28.73
N HIS A 3 30.69 -37.23 -27.58
CA HIS A 3 29.91 -37.10 -26.35
C HIS A 3 29.15 -35.77 -26.41
N ARG A 4 27.85 -35.81 -26.74
CA ARG A 4 26.98 -34.63 -26.68
C ARG A 4 26.55 -34.40 -25.23
N GLN A 5 27.04 -33.31 -24.63
CA GLN A 5 26.50 -32.79 -23.37
C GLN A 5 25.09 -32.25 -23.62
N PRO A 6 24.09 -32.53 -22.76
CA PRO A 6 22.80 -31.86 -22.83
C PRO A 6 22.95 -30.41 -22.33
N GLU A 7 22.46 -29.47 -23.13
CA GLU A 7 22.48 -28.04 -22.80
C GLU A 7 21.60 -27.78 -21.57
N LEU A 8 22.23 -27.23 -20.53
CA LEU A 8 21.54 -26.74 -19.34
C LEU A 8 20.78 -25.47 -19.72
N ILE A 9 19.53 -25.63 -20.16
CA ILE A 9 18.58 -24.53 -20.31
C ILE A 9 18.41 -23.86 -18.94
N HIS A 10 19.07 -22.72 -18.75
CA HIS A 10 18.88 -21.85 -17.61
C HIS A 10 17.47 -21.26 -17.72
N ALA A 11 16.48 -21.93 -17.13
CA ALA A 11 15.13 -21.40 -17.03
C ALA A 11 15.23 -20.05 -16.29
N ILE A 12 14.92 -18.96 -17.00
CA ILE A 12 14.70 -17.66 -16.35
C ILE A 12 13.61 -17.92 -15.29
N PRO A 13 13.85 -17.60 -14.01
CA PRO A 13 12.83 -17.81 -12.99
C PRO A 13 11.56 -17.10 -13.46
N PRO A 14 10.37 -17.72 -13.31
CA PRO A 14 9.13 -17.06 -13.67
C PRO A 14 9.13 -15.68 -12.99
N VAL A 15 8.90 -14.63 -13.76
CA VAL A 15 8.74 -13.28 -13.22
C VAL A 15 7.60 -13.37 -12.21
N MET A 16 7.93 -13.33 -10.93
CA MET A 16 6.97 -13.36 -9.85
C MET A 16 6.30 -12.00 -9.85
N ILE A 17 5.15 -11.90 -10.50
CA ILE A 17 4.26 -10.76 -10.34
C ILE A 17 3.81 -10.80 -8.88
N PRO A 18 4.17 -9.81 -8.04
CA PRO A 18 3.74 -9.81 -6.65
C PRO A 18 2.21 -9.85 -6.61
N PRO A 19 1.60 -10.61 -5.68
CA PRO A 19 0.16 -10.71 -5.61
C PRO A 19 -0.45 -9.32 -5.37
N LYS A 20 -1.60 -9.07 -6.00
CA LYS A 20 -2.41 -7.87 -5.72
C LYS A 20 -2.70 -7.82 -4.22
N LYS A 21 -2.49 -6.67 -3.60
CA LYS A 21 -2.70 -6.43 -2.16
C LYS A 21 -3.85 -5.47 -1.92
N THR A 22 -4.47 -5.57 -0.75
CA THR A 22 -5.37 -4.54 -0.20
C THR A 22 -4.57 -3.59 0.69
N ILE A 23 -4.51 -2.31 0.33
CA ILE A 23 -3.68 -1.31 0.99
C ILE A 23 -4.55 -0.18 1.54
N ALA A 24 -4.58 -0.01 2.85
CA ALA A 24 -5.23 1.13 3.50
C ALA A 24 -4.27 2.32 3.59
N ILE A 25 -4.69 3.49 3.10
CA ILE A 25 -3.90 4.72 3.12
C ILE A 25 -4.62 5.79 3.93
N VAL A 26 -4.05 6.15 5.07
CA VAL A 26 -4.53 7.21 5.97
C VAL A 26 -3.94 8.55 5.55
N GLY A 27 -4.76 9.60 5.56
CA GLY A 27 -4.37 10.91 5.04
C GLY A 27 -4.45 10.98 3.52
N SER A 28 -5.33 10.19 2.90
CA SER A 28 -5.45 10.05 1.44
C SER A 28 -5.85 11.34 0.70
N ALA A 29 -6.39 12.34 1.41
CA ALA A 29 -6.67 13.67 0.85
C ALA A 29 -5.46 14.64 0.92
N GLY A 30 -4.37 14.26 1.59
CA GLY A 30 -3.13 15.03 1.62
C GLY A 30 -2.28 14.78 0.37
N ARG A 31 -1.29 15.65 0.10
CA ARG A 31 -0.45 15.57 -1.10
C ARG A 31 0.20 14.20 -1.31
N LEU A 32 0.85 13.67 -0.27
CA LEU A 32 1.54 12.38 -0.34
C LEU A 32 0.53 11.23 -0.44
N GLY A 33 -0.49 11.21 0.42
CA GLY A 33 -1.50 10.15 0.44
C GLY A 33 -2.29 10.05 -0.86
N ALA A 34 -2.63 11.18 -1.48
CA ALA A 34 -3.34 11.23 -2.76
C ALA A 34 -2.49 10.63 -3.88
N TYR A 35 -1.25 11.11 -4.04
CA TYR A 35 -0.33 10.62 -5.07
C TYR A 35 0.00 9.14 -4.89
N LEU A 36 0.24 8.71 -3.65
CA LEU A 36 0.53 7.32 -3.34
C LEU A 36 -0.66 6.41 -3.70
N ALA A 37 -1.88 6.83 -3.35
CA ALA A 37 -3.07 6.08 -3.68
C ALA A 37 -3.28 5.99 -5.21
N ASP A 38 -3.14 7.09 -5.96
CA ASP A 38 -3.25 7.08 -7.42
C ASP A 38 -2.21 6.16 -8.09
N ALA A 39 -0.99 6.10 -7.53
CA ALA A 39 0.06 5.25 -8.03
C ALA A 39 -0.24 3.76 -7.76
N LEU A 40 -0.69 3.42 -6.55
CA LEU A 40 -0.90 2.04 -6.13
C LEU A 40 -2.21 1.43 -6.65
N GLU A 41 -3.25 2.23 -6.90
CA GLU A 41 -4.52 1.75 -7.48
C GLU A 41 -4.37 1.10 -8.85
N LYS A 42 -3.25 1.35 -9.55
CA LYS A 42 -2.93 0.71 -10.83
C LYS A 42 -2.68 -0.78 -10.69
N GLU A 43 -2.22 -1.22 -9.52
CA GLU A 43 -1.71 -2.59 -9.31
C GLU A 43 -2.32 -3.26 -8.06
N HIS A 44 -2.98 -2.50 -7.18
CA HIS A 44 -3.46 -2.93 -5.87
C HIS A 44 -4.88 -2.41 -5.59
N ASP A 45 -5.58 -3.05 -4.65
CA ASP A 45 -6.85 -2.56 -4.13
C ASP A 45 -6.56 -1.54 -3.03
N VAL A 46 -6.89 -0.28 -3.23
CA VAL A 46 -6.55 0.79 -2.28
C VAL A 46 -7.79 1.27 -1.53
N ILE A 47 -7.70 1.28 -0.20
CA ILE A 47 -8.70 1.86 0.70
C ILE A 47 -8.21 3.25 1.11
N ARG A 48 -8.88 4.29 0.61
CA ARG A 48 -8.53 5.69 0.90
C ARG A 48 -9.24 6.17 2.16
N LEU A 49 -8.48 6.51 3.21
CA LEU A 49 -8.98 7.05 4.47
C LEU A 49 -8.53 8.51 4.63
N ALA A 50 -9.45 9.46 4.41
CA ALA A 50 -9.22 10.87 4.72
C ALA A 50 -9.82 11.22 6.09
N ARG A 51 -9.61 12.45 6.55
CA ARG A 51 -10.00 12.88 7.90
C ARG A 51 -11.48 12.66 8.23
N PRO A 52 -12.46 12.88 7.30
CA PRO A 52 -13.87 12.59 7.59
C PRO A 52 -14.16 11.11 7.82
N GLN A 53 -13.36 10.20 7.26
CA GLN A 53 -13.50 8.76 7.46
C GLN A 53 -12.75 8.27 8.69
N MET A 54 -11.64 8.91 9.05
CA MET A 54 -10.84 8.54 10.21
C MET A 54 -10.06 9.75 10.74
N ASP A 55 -10.37 10.19 11.96
CA ASP A 55 -9.58 11.19 12.67
C ASP A 55 -8.54 10.50 13.57
N LEU A 56 -7.26 10.73 13.27
CA LEU A 56 -6.14 10.22 14.07
C LEU A 56 -6.07 10.81 15.48
N ALA A 57 -6.74 11.94 15.73
CA ALA A 57 -6.85 12.53 17.06
C ALA A 57 -7.93 11.86 17.94
N ASP A 58 -8.78 10.99 17.38
CA ASP A 58 -9.82 10.25 18.11
C ASP A 58 -9.54 8.73 18.01
N LEU A 59 -9.08 8.12 19.11
CA LEU A 59 -8.85 6.67 19.18
C LEU A 59 -10.11 5.87 18.83
N GLY A 60 -11.29 6.32 19.27
CA GLY A 60 -12.55 5.67 18.93
C GLY A 60 -12.84 5.76 17.43
N SER A 61 -12.49 6.86 16.77
CA SER A 61 -12.57 6.97 15.31
C SER A 61 -11.62 5.97 14.64
N VAL A 62 -10.36 5.87 15.10
CA VAL A 62 -9.39 4.92 14.54
C VAL A 62 -9.91 3.49 14.66
N GLU A 63 -10.41 3.10 15.83
CA GLU A 63 -10.94 1.75 16.03
C GLU A 63 -12.16 1.47 15.15
N ARG A 64 -13.13 2.39 15.08
CA ARG A 64 -14.33 2.22 14.26
C ARG A 64 -14.01 2.13 12.77
N SER A 65 -12.97 2.84 12.32
CA SER A 65 -12.59 2.88 10.91
C SER A 65 -11.69 1.71 10.49
N LEU A 66 -10.77 1.26 11.35
CA LEU A 66 -9.82 0.18 10.99
C LEU A 66 -10.33 -1.23 11.32
N LYS A 67 -11.02 -1.44 12.45
CA LYS A 67 -11.51 -2.78 12.84
C LYS A 67 -12.33 -3.52 11.77
N PRO A 68 -13.22 -2.86 11.01
CA PRO A 68 -14.01 -3.56 10.00
C PRO A 68 -13.28 -3.78 8.66
N LEU A 69 -12.07 -3.24 8.49
CA LEU A 69 -11.32 -3.34 7.23
C LEU A 69 -10.38 -4.54 7.26
N ASP A 70 -10.34 -5.26 6.14
CA ASP A 70 -9.34 -6.29 5.87
C ASP A 70 -8.29 -5.69 4.93
N TYR A 71 -7.06 -5.52 5.42
CA TYR A 71 -5.95 -4.95 4.65
C TYR A 71 -4.65 -5.70 4.91
N ASP A 72 -3.83 -5.85 3.87
CA ASP A 72 -2.49 -6.44 3.95
C ASP A 72 -1.44 -5.43 4.46
N LEU A 73 -1.68 -4.15 4.16
CA LEU A 73 -0.77 -3.04 4.44
C LEU A 73 -1.54 -1.81 4.89
N LEU A 74 -1.06 -1.16 5.96
CA LEU A 74 -1.51 0.17 6.38
C LEU A 74 -0.39 1.18 6.17
N VAL A 75 -0.68 2.26 5.44
CA VAL A 75 0.25 3.38 5.24
C VAL A 75 -0.33 4.64 5.87
N ILE A 76 0.41 5.22 6.81
CA ILE A 76 -0.02 6.41 7.55
C ILE A 76 0.69 7.64 6.97
N THR A 77 -0.03 8.45 6.22
CA THR A 77 0.48 9.71 5.65
C THR A 77 -0.17 10.96 6.26
N GLY A 78 -1.21 10.79 7.07
CA GLY A 78 -1.87 11.88 7.78
C GLY A 78 -1.04 12.39 8.96
N ALA A 79 -0.71 13.68 8.95
CA ALA A 79 0.02 14.36 10.03
C ALA A 79 -0.28 15.87 10.03
N LEU A 80 -0.15 16.50 11.19
CA LEU A 80 -0.04 17.96 11.29
C LEU A 80 1.41 18.34 10.98
N THR A 81 1.62 19.16 9.94
CA THR A 81 2.96 19.58 9.48
C THR A 81 3.16 21.09 9.53
N ALA A 82 2.24 21.82 10.19
CA ALA A 82 2.40 23.24 10.47
C ALA A 82 3.39 23.41 11.64
N VAL A 83 4.63 23.77 11.31
CA VAL A 83 5.73 23.89 12.30
C VAL A 83 5.54 25.06 13.27
N ASP A 84 4.74 26.05 12.90
CA ASP A 84 4.45 27.22 13.74
C ASP A 84 3.41 26.93 14.84
N TYR A 85 2.84 25.73 14.87
CA TYR A 85 1.74 25.34 15.78
C TYR A 85 2.24 24.76 17.13
N CYS A 86 3.50 25.04 17.50
CA CYS A 86 4.17 24.55 18.71
C CYS A 86 3.97 25.45 19.94
#